data_AF-Q17XQ1-F1
#
_entry.id   AF-Q17XQ1-F1
#
_cell.length_a   1.000
_cell.length_b   1.000
_cell.length_c   1.000
_cell.angle_alpha   90.00
_cell.angle_beta   90.00
_cell.angle_gamma   90.00
#
_symmetry.space_group_name_H-M   'P 1'
#
loop_
_entity.id
_entity.type
_entity.pdbx_description
1 polymer ?
#
loop_
_entity_poly.entity_id
_entity_poly.type
_entity_poly.pdbx_seq_one_letter_code
_entity_poly.pdbx_strand_id
1 'polypeptide(L)'
;MQSLKSLLETITKLQNLGGYLMHIAIFIIFIWIGGLKFVPYEAEGIAPFVANSPFFSFMYQFEKPAYKQHKMSESQSMQEDLQDNPKIIENKEWHKENHTYLVAEALGITIMILGILVLLGLWMPLMGVIGGLLVAGMTITTLSFLFTTPEVFVNQHFPWLSGAGRLVVKDLALFAGGLFVAGFDARRYLEGKGFCLMNRSSVGIKTKCSSGCCS
;
A
#
# COMPACT_ATOMS: atom_id res chain seq x y z
N MET A 1 -19.04 37.21 12.30
CA MET A 1 -18.59 36.97 10.90
C MET A 1 -17.07 37.01 10.73
N GLN A 2 -16.36 37.99 11.32
CA GLN A 2 -14.90 38.14 11.15
C GLN A 2 -14.08 36.98 11.75
N SER A 3 -14.49 36.45 12.91
CA SER A 3 -13.87 35.28 13.54
C SER A 3 -14.03 34.00 12.70
N LEU A 4 -15.18 33.83 12.03
CA LEU A 4 -15.42 32.71 11.12
C LEU A 4 -14.52 32.79 9.89
N LYS A 5 -14.35 33.99 9.31
CA LYS A 5 -13.45 34.20 8.17
C LYS A 5 -11.99 33.87 8.52
N SER A 6 -11.51 34.37 9.67
CA SER A 6 -10.15 34.07 10.15
C SER A 6 -9.93 32.58 10.42
N LEU A 7 -10.95 31.89 10.93
CA LEU A 7 -10.91 30.44 11.15
C LEU A 7 -10.80 29.69 9.80
N LEU A 8 -11.65 30.03 8.83
CA LEU A 8 -11.62 29.43 7.50
C LEU A 8 -10.29 29.66 6.77
N GLU A 9 -9.71 30.86 6.88
CA GLU A 9 -8.38 31.17 6.33
C GLU A 9 -7.25 30.39 7.02
N THR A 10 -7.41 30.03 8.29
CA THR A 10 -6.46 29.17 8.99
C THR A 10 -6.61 27.71 8.51
N ILE A 11 -7.85 27.23 8.34
CA ILE A 11 -8.14 25.88 7.83
C ILE A 11 -7.62 25.67 6.41
N THR A 12 -7.68 26.68 5.55
CA THR A 12 -7.10 26.57 4.19
C THR A 12 -5.58 26.43 4.21
N LYS A 13 -4.89 26.99 5.20
CA LYS A 13 -3.44 26.76 5.40
C LYS A 13 -3.14 25.33 5.85
N LEU A 14 -4.05 24.70 6.60
CA LEU A 14 -3.92 23.28 6.99
C LEU A 14 -3.95 22.33 5.80
N GLN A 15 -4.54 22.71 4.65
CA GLN A 15 -4.53 21.87 3.46
C GLN A 15 -3.11 21.54 2.99
N ASN A 16 -2.19 22.51 3.06
CA ASN A 16 -0.79 22.28 2.70
C ASN A 16 -0.09 21.36 3.71
N LEU A 17 -0.36 21.55 5.00
CA LEU A 17 0.13 20.67 6.05
C LEU A 17 -0.39 19.23 5.84
N GLY A 18 -1.66 19.08 5.47
CA GLY A 18 -2.28 17.80 5.15
C GLY A 18 -1.59 17.07 4.00
N GLY A 19 -1.13 17.79 2.97
CA GLY A 19 -0.30 17.22 1.89
C GLY A 19 0.98 16.57 2.40
N TYR A 20 1.74 17.29 3.24
CA TYR A 20 2.97 16.75 3.84
C TYR A 20 2.70 15.61 4.82
N LEU A 21 1.65 15.73 5.65
CA LEU A 21 1.25 14.67 6.58
C LEU A 21 0.79 13.41 5.84
N MET A 22 0.12 13.55 4.69
CA MET A 22 -0.32 12.40 3.89
C MET A 22 0.87 11.58 3.38
N HIS A 23 1.97 12.23 2.96
CA HIS A 23 3.19 11.53 2.58
C HIS A 23 3.74 10.67 3.72
N ILE A 24 3.86 11.28 4.90
CA ILE A 24 4.37 10.62 6.11
C ILE A 24 3.43 9.49 6.52
N ALA A 25 2.12 9.71 6.47
CA ALA A 25 1.12 8.69 6.80
C ALA A 25 1.20 7.49 5.86
N ILE A 26 1.21 7.71 4.54
CA ILE A 26 1.34 6.62 3.55
C ILE A 26 2.66 5.88 3.76
N PHE A 27 3.77 6.60 3.95
CA PHE A 27 5.07 5.99 4.22
C PHE A 27 5.04 5.09 5.47
N ILE A 28 4.56 5.59 6.61
CA ILE A 28 4.48 4.80 7.84
C ILE A 28 3.61 3.56 7.64
N ILE A 29 2.44 3.71 7.02
CA ILE A 29 1.54 2.59 6.74
C ILE A 29 2.23 1.54 5.86
N PHE A 30 2.96 1.98 4.82
CA PHE A 30 3.60 1.09 3.85
C PHE A 30 4.81 0.38 4.43
N ILE A 31 5.63 1.06 5.23
CA ILE A 31 6.74 0.42 5.95
C ILE A 31 6.22 -0.61 6.96
N TRP A 32 5.16 -0.28 7.70
CA TRP A 32 4.61 -1.21 8.69
C TRP A 32 3.97 -2.43 8.03
N ILE A 33 3.04 -2.23 7.10
CA ILE A 33 2.35 -3.34 6.42
C ILE A 33 3.31 -4.16 5.56
N GLY A 34 4.24 -3.49 4.86
CA GLY A 34 5.27 -4.17 4.06
C GLY A 34 6.24 -4.95 4.94
N GLY A 35 6.65 -4.41 6.08
CA GLY A 35 7.52 -5.09 7.05
C GLY A 35 6.86 -6.31 7.69
N LEU A 36 5.54 -6.26 7.94
CA LEU A 36 4.84 -7.43 8.47
C LEU A 36 4.78 -8.59 7.47
N LYS A 37 4.95 -8.36 6.15
CA LYS A 37 4.95 -9.43 5.13
C LYS A 37 6.15 -10.38 5.21
N PHE A 38 7.17 -10.04 5.99
CA PHE A 38 8.29 -10.94 6.30
C PHE A 38 7.98 -11.86 7.50
N VAL A 39 6.83 -11.69 8.15
CA VAL A 39 6.41 -12.55 9.24
C VAL A 39 5.54 -13.70 8.69
N PRO A 40 5.80 -14.97 9.06
CA PRO A 40 5.09 -16.13 8.48
C PRO A 40 3.57 -16.02 8.51
N TYR A 41 2.98 -15.51 9.60
CA TYR A 41 1.52 -15.39 9.74
C TYR A 41 0.90 -14.46 8.70
N GLU A 42 1.54 -13.32 8.41
CA GLU A 42 1.07 -12.35 7.41
C GLU A 42 1.33 -12.82 5.98
N ALA A 43 2.40 -13.59 5.78
CA ALA A 43 2.74 -14.20 4.51
C ALA A 43 1.69 -15.23 4.11
N GLU A 44 1.32 -16.12 5.03
CA GLU A 44 0.28 -17.14 4.81
C GLU A 44 -1.10 -16.52 4.59
N GLY A 45 -1.37 -15.36 5.22
CA GLY A 45 -2.59 -14.58 5.05
C GLY A 45 -2.83 -14.08 3.61
N ILE A 46 -1.82 -14.07 2.74
CA ILE A 46 -2.00 -13.65 1.33
C ILE A 46 -2.55 -14.76 0.43
N ALA A 47 -2.44 -16.02 0.86
CA ALA A 47 -2.80 -17.18 0.06
C ALA A 47 -4.19 -17.11 -0.60
N PRO A 48 -5.28 -16.76 0.11
CA PRO A 48 -6.59 -16.65 -0.53
C PRO A 48 -6.64 -15.57 -1.62
N PHE A 49 -5.90 -14.47 -1.49
CA PHE A 49 -5.94 -13.37 -2.46
C PHE A 49 -5.13 -13.69 -3.71
N VAL A 50 -3.92 -14.22 -3.54
CA VAL A 50 -3.03 -14.58 -4.65
C VAL A 50 -3.62 -15.74 -5.43
N ALA A 51 -4.07 -16.79 -4.73
CA ALA A 51 -4.71 -17.92 -5.37
C ALA A 51 -5.96 -17.46 -6.14
N ASN A 52 -6.79 -16.58 -5.55
CA ASN A 52 -8.03 -16.11 -6.17
C ASN A 52 -7.88 -15.07 -7.28
N SER A 53 -6.71 -14.48 -7.46
CA SER A 53 -6.46 -13.48 -8.48
C SER A 53 -6.17 -14.09 -9.85
N PRO A 54 -6.85 -13.65 -10.94
CA PRO A 54 -6.53 -14.07 -12.30
C PRO A 54 -5.12 -13.62 -12.76
N PHE A 55 -4.55 -12.61 -12.10
CA PHE A 55 -3.23 -12.07 -12.44
C PHE A 55 -2.09 -12.63 -11.59
N PHE A 56 -2.38 -13.27 -10.44
CA PHE A 56 -1.33 -13.74 -9.53
C PHE A 56 -1.38 -15.24 -9.25
N SER A 57 -2.41 -15.95 -9.72
CA SER A 57 -2.55 -17.40 -9.49
C SER A 57 -1.37 -18.22 -10.01
N PHE A 58 -0.71 -17.77 -11.08
CA PHE A 58 0.45 -18.45 -11.68
C PHE A 58 1.69 -18.47 -10.77
N MET A 59 1.75 -17.61 -9.74
CA MET A 59 2.88 -17.56 -8.81
C MET A 59 2.85 -18.73 -7.82
N TYR A 60 1.70 -19.42 -7.69
CA TYR A 60 1.52 -20.57 -6.82
C TYR A 60 1.68 -21.87 -7.60
N GLN A 61 2.32 -22.84 -6.95
CA GLN A 61 2.55 -24.16 -7.53
C GLN A 61 1.30 -25.05 -7.46
N PHE A 62 0.49 -24.89 -6.41
CA PHE A 62 -0.71 -25.70 -6.22
C PHE A 62 -1.97 -24.93 -6.61
N GLU A 63 -2.91 -25.64 -7.23
CA GLU A 63 -4.19 -25.08 -7.64
C GLU A 63 -5.16 -24.88 -6.45
N LYS A 64 -6.16 -24.02 -6.64
CA LYS A 64 -7.28 -23.92 -5.69
C LYS A 64 -8.02 -25.27 -5.63
N PRO A 65 -8.51 -25.72 -4.46
CA PRO A 65 -8.58 -25.02 -3.18
C PRO A 65 -7.52 -25.49 -2.14
N ALA A 66 -6.35 -25.99 -2.56
CA ALA A 66 -5.38 -26.66 -1.68
C ALA A 66 -4.94 -25.80 -0.46
N TYR A 67 -4.86 -24.47 -0.62
CA TYR A 67 -4.51 -23.55 0.46
C TYR A 67 -5.51 -23.54 1.63
N LYS A 68 -6.76 -23.98 1.43
CA LYS A 68 -7.78 -24.01 2.50
C LYS A 68 -7.46 -25.03 3.58
N GLN A 69 -6.79 -26.11 3.22
CA GLN A 69 -6.42 -27.21 4.14
C GLN A 69 -5.22 -26.83 5.02
N HIS A 70 -4.35 -25.96 4.50
CA HIS A 70 -3.11 -25.53 5.13
C HIS A 70 -3.22 -24.16 5.80
N LYS A 71 -4.43 -23.58 5.84
CA LYS A 71 -4.68 -22.29 6.48
C LYS A 71 -4.45 -22.39 7.99
N MET A 72 -3.53 -21.58 8.50
CA MET A 72 -3.22 -21.47 9.92
C MET A 72 -3.87 -20.23 10.56
N SER A 73 -4.11 -20.28 11.87
CA SER A 73 -4.47 -19.09 12.63
C SER A 73 -3.24 -18.24 12.95
N GLU A 74 -3.46 -16.96 13.25
CA GLU A 74 -2.41 -16.02 13.67
C GLU A 74 -1.66 -16.53 14.92
N SER A 75 -2.37 -17.14 15.87
CA SER A 75 -1.73 -17.76 17.04
C SER A 75 -0.82 -18.92 16.65
N GLN A 76 -1.27 -19.84 15.79
CA GLN A 76 -0.51 -21.03 15.39
C GLN A 76 0.78 -20.70 14.65
N SER A 77 0.81 -19.57 13.96
CA SER A 77 1.96 -19.11 13.17
C SER A 77 2.96 -18.28 13.98
N MET A 78 2.56 -17.72 15.13
CA MET A 78 3.42 -16.89 15.98
C MET A 78 3.87 -17.56 17.29
N GLN A 79 3.03 -18.39 17.92
CA GLN A 79 3.34 -18.99 19.22
C GLN A 79 4.39 -20.11 19.09
N GLU A 80 5.51 -19.95 19.76
CA GLU A 80 6.65 -20.87 19.72
C GLU A 80 6.29 -22.26 20.28
N ASP A 81 5.48 -22.31 21.34
CA ASP A 81 4.98 -23.53 21.97
C ASP A 81 4.07 -24.38 21.07
N LEU A 82 3.49 -23.78 20.04
CA LEU A 82 2.66 -24.49 19.05
C LEU A 82 3.48 -25.01 17.86
N GLN A 83 4.72 -24.54 17.64
CA GLN A 83 5.47 -24.86 16.42
C GLN A 83 5.93 -26.32 16.33
N ASP A 84 6.02 -27.02 17.47
CA ASP A 84 6.36 -28.45 17.50
C ASP A 84 5.21 -29.36 17.06
N ASN A 85 4.02 -28.80 16.80
CA ASN A 85 2.89 -29.57 16.31
C ASN A 85 3.18 -30.07 14.87
N PRO A 86 3.13 -31.39 14.61
CA PRO A 86 3.45 -31.96 13.29
C PRO A 86 2.60 -31.36 12.16
N LYS A 87 1.36 -30.96 12.45
CA LYS A 87 0.47 -30.33 11.47
C LYS A 87 0.91 -28.90 11.10
N ILE A 88 1.51 -28.16 12.04
CA ILE A 88 2.02 -26.81 11.80
C ILE A 88 3.29 -26.89 10.96
N ILE A 89 4.15 -27.88 11.22
CA ILE A 89 5.35 -28.14 10.42
C ILE A 89 4.96 -28.48 8.98
N GLU A 90 4.02 -29.41 8.79
CA GLU A 90 3.48 -29.79 7.47
C GLU A 90 2.91 -28.58 6.71
N ASN A 91 2.10 -27.75 7.38
CA ASN A 91 1.53 -26.56 6.76
C ASN A 91 2.60 -25.54 6.34
N LYS A 92 3.65 -25.33 7.14
CA LYS A 92 4.76 -24.44 6.80
C LYS A 92 5.54 -24.96 5.59
N GLU A 93 5.80 -26.26 5.55
CA GLU A 93 6.47 -26.89 4.40
C GLU A 93 5.63 -26.75 3.14
N TRP A 94 4.32 -26.98 3.23
CA TRP A 94 3.39 -26.78 2.11
C TRP A 94 3.43 -25.34 1.60
N HIS A 95 3.41 -24.34 2.50
CA HIS A 95 3.48 -22.93 2.10
C HIS A 95 4.82 -22.55 1.47
N LYS A 96 5.90 -23.21 1.88
CA LYS A 96 7.24 -23.06 1.29
C LYS A 96 7.29 -23.64 -0.12
N GLU A 97 6.74 -24.83 -0.33
CA GLU A 97 6.60 -25.45 -1.65
C GLU A 97 5.68 -24.63 -2.55
N ASN A 98 4.57 -24.10 -2.01
CA ASN A 98 3.65 -23.25 -2.75
C ASN A 98 4.19 -21.84 -3.06
N HIS A 99 5.45 -21.54 -2.72
CA HIS A 99 6.09 -20.22 -2.86
C HIS A 99 5.37 -19.07 -2.14
N THR A 100 4.57 -19.37 -1.12
CA THR A 100 3.76 -18.35 -0.43
C THR A 100 4.64 -17.30 0.25
N TYR A 101 5.71 -17.72 0.91
CA TYR A 101 6.65 -16.82 1.57
C TYR A 101 7.39 -15.91 0.59
N LEU A 102 7.85 -16.45 -0.54
CA LEU A 102 8.54 -15.67 -1.57
C LEU A 102 7.63 -14.59 -2.17
N VAL A 103 6.38 -14.94 -2.46
CA VAL A 103 5.38 -13.97 -2.95
C VAL A 103 5.11 -12.90 -1.90
N ALA A 104 5.00 -13.28 -0.62
CA ALA A 104 4.81 -12.33 0.48
C ALA A 104 5.96 -11.34 0.61
N GLU A 105 7.20 -11.83 0.59
CA GLU A 105 8.42 -11.02 0.68
C GLU A 105 8.51 -10.04 -0.49
N ALA A 106 8.28 -10.52 -1.72
CA ALA A 106 8.30 -9.66 -2.91
C ALA A 106 7.24 -8.56 -2.85
N LEU A 107 6.03 -8.89 -2.38
CA LEU A 107 4.97 -7.91 -2.14
C LEU A 107 5.38 -6.92 -1.05
N GLY A 108 5.97 -7.40 0.06
CA GLY A 108 6.46 -6.57 1.17
C GLY A 108 7.50 -5.55 0.71
N ILE A 109 8.52 -6.01 -0.03
CA ILE A 109 9.55 -5.14 -0.63
C ILE A 109 8.91 -4.10 -1.54
N THR A 110 7.99 -4.50 -2.41
CA THR A 110 7.30 -3.60 -3.34
C THR A 110 6.53 -2.51 -2.59
N ILE A 111 5.77 -2.88 -1.56
CA ILE A 111 5.03 -1.92 -0.72
C ILE A 111 6.01 -0.95 -0.05
N MET A 112 7.09 -1.44 0.55
CA MET A 112 8.07 -0.55 1.21
C MET A 112 8.72 0.43 0.23
N ILE A 113 9.08 -0.02 -0.97
CA ILE A 113 9.64 0.84 -2.04
C ILE A 113 8.65 1.95 -2.42
N LEU A 114 7.37 1.62 -2.60
CA LEU A 114 6.33 2.61 -2.90
C LEU A 114 6.16 3.62 -1.76
N GLY A 115 6.25 3.18 -0.51
CA GLY A 115 6.20 4.06 0.66
C GLY A 115 7.37 5.05 0.67
N ILE A 116 8.59 4.55 0.43
CA ILE A 116 9.79 5.37 0.33
C ILE A 116 9.67 6.36 -0.83
N LEU A 117 9.18 5.90 -1.98
CA LEU A 117 8.98 6.74 -3.17
C LEU A 117 8.03 7.90 -2.90
N VAL A 118 6.92 7.65 -2.21
CA VAL A 118 6.01 8.70 -1.74
C VAL A 118 6.73 9.63 -0.78
N LEU A 119 7.47 9.13 0.22
CA LEU A 119 8.20 9.98 1.16
C LEU A 119 9.21 10.90 0.47
N LEU A 120 9.91 10.41 -0.56
CA LEU A 120 10.83 11.21 -1.37
C LEU A 120 10.13 12.38 -2.09
N GLY A 121 8.82 12.29 -2.31
CA GLY A 121 7.95 13.38 -2.78
C GLY A 121 7.99 14.67 -1.94
N LEU A 122 8.34 14.55 -0.65
CA LEU A 122 8.53 15.70 0.23
C LEU A 122 9.63 16.64 -0.30
N TRP A 123 10.73 16.09 -0.82
CA TRP A 123 11.84 16.86 -1.37
C TRP A 123 11.76 17.04 -2.89
N MET A 124 11.32 15.98 -3.58
CA MET A 124 11.26 15.89 -5.04
C MET A 124 9.80 15.68 -5.49
N PRO A 125 9.03 16.75 -5.77
CA PRO A 125 7.60 16.64 -6.05
C PRO A 125 7.26 15.63 -7.15
N LEU A 126 8.10 15.49 -8.19
CA LEU A 126 7.86 14.52 -9.26
C LEU A 126 7.86 13.06 -8.76
N MET A 127 8.69 12.73 -7.77
CA MET A 127 8.71 11.39 -7.15
C MET A 127 7.43 11.14 -6.37
N GLY A 128 6.88 12.16 -5.72
CA GLY A 128 5.59 12.09 -5.05
C GLY A 128 4.41 11.92 -6.02
N VAL A 129 4.47 12.56 -7.20
CA VAL A 129 3.51 12.30 -8.29
C VAL A 129 3.54 10.85 -8.73
N ILE A 130 4.73 10.34 -9.07
CA ILE A 130 4.90 8.96 -9.53
C ILE A 130 4.49 7.98 -8.42
N GLY A 131 4.98 8.20 -7.19
CA GLY A 131 4.66 7.39 -6.02
C GLY A 131 3.18 7.37 -5.72
N GLY A 132 2.52 8.52 -5.69
CA GLY A 132 1.07 8.62 -5.43
C GLY A 132 0.23 7.89 -6.48
N LEU A 133 0.60 7.99 -7.77
CA LEU A 133 -0.08 7.26 -8.84
C LEU A 133 0.17 5.75 -8.77
N LEU A 134 1.39 5.32 -8.45
CA LEU A 134 1.70 3.89 -8.27
C LEU A 134 0.98 3.30 -7.05
N VAL A 135 0.90 4.05 -5.94
CA VAL A 135 0.09 3.69 -4.76
C VAL A 135 -1.37 3.53 -5.16
N ALA A 136 -1.94 4.51 -5.87
CA ALA A 136 -3.31 4.43 -6.35
C ALA A 136 -3.53 3.19 -7.26
N GLY A 137 -2.62 2.94 -8.19
CA GLY A 137 -2.66 1.76 -9.07
C GLY A 137 -2.62 0.44 -8.30
N MET A 138 -1.70 0.30 -7.34
CA MET A 138 -1.61 -0.90 -6.50
C MET A 138 -2.87 -1.10 -5.64
N THR A 139 -3.43 -0.03 -5.08
CA THR A 139 -4.68 -0.12 -4.31
C THR A 139 -5.90 -0.49 -5.16
N ILE A 140 -5.92 -0.18 -6.45
CA ILE A 140 -6.96 -0.71 -7.36
C ILE A 140 -6.83 -2.22 -7.46
N THR A 141 -5.60 -2.74 -7.58
CA THR A 141 -5.35 -4.18 -7.58
C THR A 141 -5.84 -4.83 -6.28
N THR A 142 -5.56 -4.25 -5.12
CA THR A 142 -6.05 -4.82 -3.84
C THR A 142 -7.56 -4.71 -3.69
N LEU A 143 -8.18 -3.58 -4.08
CA LEU A 143 -9.63 -3.42 -4.09
C LEU A 143 -10.34 -4.41 -5.02
N SER A 144 -9.69 -4.86 -6.09
CA SER A 144 -10.22 -5.91 -6.97
C SER A 144 -10.43 -7.25 -6.24
N PHE A 145 -9.72 -7.49 -5.13
CA PHE A 145 -9.89 -8.68 -4.30
C PHE A 145 -11.25 -8.75 -3.61
N LEU A 146 -11.91 -7.61 -3.40
CA LEU A 146 -13.27 -7.58 -2.86
C LEU A 146 -14.27 -8.31 -3.78
N PHE A 147 -14.00 -8.32 -5.08
CA PHE A 147 -14.84 -8.97 -6.08
C PHE A 147 -14.35 -10.36 -6.48
N THR A 148 -13.03 -10.58 -6.49
CA THR A 148 -12.44 -11.84 -6.95
C THR A 148 -12.27 -12.89 -5.84
N THR A 149 -12.29 -12.50 -4.57
CA THR A 149 -12.02 -13.39 -3.42
C THR A 149 -13.26 -13.51 -2.52
N PRO A 150 -14.04 -14.60 -2.56
CA PRO A 150 -15.24 -14.76 -1.74
C PRO A 150 -14.95 -14.81 -0.22
N GLU A 151 -13.72 -15.16 0.17
CA GLU A 151 -13.27 -15.22 1.57
C GLU A 151 -13.24 -13.84 2.28
N VAL A 152 -13.41 -12.74 1.55
CA VAL A 152 -13.56 -11.39 2.12
C VAL A 152 -14.86 -11.21 2.90
N PHE A 153 -15.86 -12.08 2.67
CA PHE A 153 -17.14 -12.06 3.37
C PHE A 153 -17.24 -13.18 4.42
N VAL A 154 -17.85 -12.88 5.56
CA VAL A 154 -18.11 -13.87 6.62
C VAL A 154 -19.04 -14.94 6.06
N ASN A 155 -18.64 -16.21 6.19
CA ASN A 155 -19.34 -17.35 5.59
C ASN A 155 -19.59 -17.21 4.08
N GLN A 156 -18.85 -16.34 3.36
CA GLN A 156 -19.08 -16.01 1.94
C GLN A 156 -20.44 -15.32 1.67
N HIS A 157 -21.08 -14.74 2.70
CA HIS A 157 -22.35 -14.03 2.58
C HIS A 157 -22.15 -12.52 2.71
N PHE A 158 -22.58 -11.78 1.70
CA PHE A 158 -22.72 -10.32 1.76
C PHE A 158 -23.78 -9.93 2.81
N PRO A 159 -23.63 -8.83 3.60
CA PRO A 159 -22.62 -7.75 3.54
C PRO A 159 -21.50 -7.83 4.61
N TRP A 160 -21.43 -8.89 5.40
CA TRP A 160 -20.55 -8.93 6.57
C TRP A 160 -19.09 -9.19 6.18
N LEU A 161 -18.17 -8.29 6.53
CA LEU A 161 -16.75 -8.40 6.16
C LEU A 161 -15.96 -9.29 7.14
N SER A 162 -15.23 -10.25 6.60
CA SER A 162 -14.24 -11.04 7.35
C SER A 162 -13.01 -10.17 7.68
N GLY A 163 -12.05 -10.71 8.44
CA GLY A 163 -10.77 -10.03 8.68
C GLY A 163 -10.08 -9.62 7.38
N ALA A 164 -10.07 -10.52 6.39
CA ALA A 164 -9.54 -10.29 5.05
C ALA A 164 -10.29 -9.15 4.32
N GLY A 165 -11.63 -9.12 4.39
CA GLY A 165 -12.42 -8.05 3.76
C GLY A 165 -12.16 -6.67 4.36
N ARG A 166 -12.00 -6.58 5.69
CA ARG A 166 -11.65 -5.32 6.36
C ARG A 166 -10.26 -4.81 5.95
N LEU A 167 -9.33 -5.72 5.71
CA LEU A 167 -8.00 -5.39 5.21
C LEU A 167 -8.03 -4.81 3.79
N VAL A 168 -8.98 -5.23 2.95
CA VAL A 168 -9.13 -4.68 1.59
C VAL A 168 -9.85 -3.32 1.61
N VAL A 169 -10.92 -3.19 2.40
CA VAL A 169 -11.74 -1.96 2.40
C VAL A 169 -10.96 -0.75 2.90
N LYS A 170 -10.02 -0.91 3.83
CA LYS A 170 -9.18 0.20 4.31
C LYS A 170 -8.35 0.84 3.18
N ASP A 171 -8.01 0.07 2.14
CA ASP A 171 -7.17 0.54 1.03
C ASP A 171 -7.87 1.60 0.19
N LEU A 172 -9.19 1.77 0.33
CA LEU A 172 -9.91 2.89 -0.28
C LEU A 172 -9.38 4.25 0.19
N ALA A 173 -8.96 4.34 1.46
CA ALA A 173 -8.35 5.56 1.99
C ALA A 173 -6.95 5.79 1.38
N LEU A 174 -6.19 4.71 1.15
CA LEU A 174 -4.87 4.78 0.50
C LEU A 174 -4.98 5.12 -0.98
N PHE A 175 -6.02 4.65 -1.66
CA PHE A 175 -6.34 5.04 -3.04
C PHE A 175 -6.57 6.56 -3.14
N ALA A 176 -7.46 7.08 -2.29
CA ALA A 176 -7.73 8.52 -2.23
C ALA A 176 -6.49 9.31 -1.81
N GLY A 177 -5.73 8.82 -0.84
CA GLY A 177 -4.47 9.42 -0.38
C GLY A 177 -3.41 9.48 -1.46
N GLY A 178 -3.25 8.41 -2.25
CA GLY A 178 -2.31 8.36 -3.38
C GLY A 178 -2.64 9.37 -4.47
N LEU A 179 -3.92 9.47 -4.87
CA LEU A 179 -4.38 10.49 -5.81
C LEU A 179 -4.22 11.92 -5.26
N PHE A 180 -4.49 12.11 -3.97
CA PHE A 180 -4.31 13.39 -3.32
C PHE A 180 -2.85 13.83 -3.28
N VAL A 181 -1.93 12.92 -2.91
CA VAL A 181 -0.47 13.17 -2.96
C VAL A 181 -0.04 13.52 -4.37
N ALA A 182 -0.47 12.75 -5.37
CA ALA A 182 -0.12 13.01 -6.75
C ALA A 182 -0.59 14.40 -7.21
N GLY A 183 -1.83 14.80 -6.88
CA GLY A 183 -2.34 16.13 -7.18
C GLY A 183 -1.62 17.25 -6.42
N PHE A 184 -1.33 17.03 -5.14
CA PHE A 184 -0.62 17.97 -4.28
C PHE A 184 0.79 18.26 -4.79
N ASP A 185 1.53 17.22 -5.15
CA ASP A 185 2.89 17.39 -5.65
C ASP A 185 2.96 17.84 -7.10
N ALA A 186 2.00 17.47 -7.94
CA ALA A 186 1.88 18.03 -9.28
C ALA A 186 1.72 19.55 -9.19
N ARG A 187 0.86 20.03 -8.29
CA ARG A 187 0.72 21.47 -8.02
C ARG A 187 2.03 22.09 -7.53
N ARG A 188 2.72 21.48 -6.57
CA ARG A 188 4.02 21.96 -6.07
C ARG A 188 5.07 22.04 -7.17
N TYR A 189 5.12 21.03 -8.05
CA TYR A 189 6.02 20.99 -9.20
C TYR A 189 5.74 22.12 -10.18
N LEU A 190 4.47 22.34 -10.53
CA LEU A 190 4.04 23.43 -11.43
C LEU A 190 4.33 24.81 -10.83
N GLU A 191 4.14 25.00 -9.52
CA GLU A 191 4.44 26.24 -8.81
C GLU A 191 5.94 26.46 -8.58
N GLY A 192 6.80 25.50 -8.93
CA GLY A 192 8.25 25.56 -8.70
C GLY A 192 8.66 25.45 -7.23
N LYS A 193 7.84 24.80 -6.42
CA LYS A 193 8.08 24.59 -4.98
C LYS A 193 8.61 23.18 -4.74
N GLY A 194 9.93 23.03 -4.72
CA GLY A 194 10.63 21.78 -4.43
C GLY A 194 12.12 22.02 -4.29
N PHE A 195 12.83 21.16 -3.54
CA PHE A 195 14.26 21.29 -3.32
C PHE A 195 15.05 20.92 -4.58
N CYS A 196 14.65 19.84 -5.25
CA CYS A 196 15.24 19.39 -6.51
C CYS A 196 14.17 19.34 -7.59
N LEU A 197 14.19 20.32 -8.50
CA LEU A 197 13.28 20.40 -9.65
C LEU A 197 14.02 19.91 -10.89
N MET A 198 13.49 18.85 -11.51
CA MET A 198 13.92 18.43 -12.84
C MET A 198 13.66 19.54 -13.88
N ASN A 199 14.37 19.48 -15.01
CA ASN A 199 14.24 20.49 -16.06
C ASN A 199 12.79 20.56 -16.57
N ARG A 200 12.13 21.70 -16.35
CA ARG A 200 10.71 21.94 -16.68
C ARG A 200 10.47 22.26 -18.16
N SER A 201 11.52 22.54 -18.93
CA SER A 201 11.41 22.88 -20.35
C SER A 201 10.87 21.74 -21.20
N SER A 202 11.10 20.48 -20.80
CA SER A 202 10.62 19.29 -21.50
C SER A 202 9.10 19.12 -21.44
N VAL A 203 8.41 19.79 -20.51
CA VAL A 203 6.95 19.72 -20.31
C VAL A 203 6.27 21.04 -20.74
N GLY A 204 6.98 21.91 -21.47
CA GLY A 204 6.41 23.16 -21.99
C GLY A 204 6.19 24.26 -20.94
N ILE A 205 6.72 24.10 -19.73
CA ILE A 205 6.58 25.09 -18.64
C ILE A 205 7.78 26.03 -18.67
N LYS A 206 7.53 27.34 -18.86
CA LYS A 206 8.58 28.36 -18.74
C LYS A 206 9.15 28.35 -17.32
N THR A 207 10.42 28.01 -17.17
CA THR A 207 11.15 28.12 -15.92
C THR A 207 11.25 29.60 -15.51
N LYS A 208 10.44 30.03 -14.53
CA LYS A 208 10.85 31.16 -13.70
C LYS A 208 11.98 30.65 -12.82
N CYS A 209 13.22 30.95 -13.22
CA CYS A 209 14.38 30.77 -12.36
C CYS A 209 14.17 31.65 -11.12
N SER A 210 13.82 31.05 -9.97
CA SER A 210 14.14 31.67 -8.69
C SER A 210 15.59 31.32 -8.40
N SER A 211 16.42 32.34 -8.30
CA SER A 211 17.82 32.28 -7.88
C SER A 211 18.00 31.33 -6.69
N GLY A 212 18.56 30.15 -6.93
CA GLY A 212 18.80 29.17 -5.85
C GLY A 212 18.87 27.70 -6.25
N CYS A 213 18.70 27.32 -7.52
CA CYS A 213 19.03 25.95 -7.92
C CYS A 213 20.54 25.72 -7.70
N CYS A 214 20.84 24.70 -6.90
CA CYS A 214 22.18 24.20 -6.63
C CYS A 214 23.00 24.11 -7.92
N SER A 215 24.23 24.63 -7.84
CA SER A 215 25.29 24.37 -8.82
C SER A 215 25.63 22.89 -8.89
#